data_AF-A0A7J4E3P0-F1
#
_entry.id   AF-A0A7J4E3P0-F1
#
_cell.length_a   1.000
_cell.length_b   1.000
_cell.length_c   1.000
_cell.angle_alpha   90.00
_cell.angle_beta   90.00
_cell.angle_gamma   90.00
#
_symmetry.space_group_name_H-M   'P 1'
#
loop_
_entity.id
_entity.type
_entity.pdbx_description
1 polymer ?
#
loop_
_entity_poly.entity_id
_entity_poly.type
_entity_poly.pdbx_seq_one_letter_code
_entity_poly.pdbx_strand_id
1 'polypeptide(L)'
;ATSSQGLALMHEMLYIASGLRCPIVMAVVNRALSAPINIHCDHSDMMGSRDCGWIQIFCENVQEAYDWTIQAFKLSEDLDVLLPVAVNLDGFTISHAMEDVRVLGDGEVEGFLPTRKIKYKMDPDNPMTFGALVPPDYYFEVKRQQEEAMRVAREKYRSAVKEYASLSGRPYDYFHKFMVEDADVALICMGSTAGIARVVARKLRGEGEKVGVLKPWLFRPFPAKELLEALENVKALVVLDRACSFGAPCAPLCGDVIASLFKEERLLPVLNGIYGLGGREITPGEVEELFNLGLKAARTGKLEEKIKFVGVRE
;
A
#
# COMPACT_ATOMS: atom_id res chain seq x y z
N ALA A 1 -17.27 -3.95 1.91
CA ALA A 1 -16.39 -3.92 0.73
C ALA A 1 -16.89 -2.88 -0.26
N THR A 2 -16.03 -2.24 -1.04
CA THR A 2 -16.40 -1.25 -2.07
C THR A 2 -15.32 -1.17 -3.16
N SER A 3 -15.52 -0.32 -4.18
CA SER A 3 -14.56 -0.04 -5.27
C SER A 3 -14.88 1.28 -5.99
N SER A 4 -13.89 1.94 -6.59
CA SER A 4 -14.09 3.02 -7.58
C SER A 4 -15.10 4.07 -7.12
N GLN A 5 -16.16 4.33 -7.90
CA GLN A 5 -17.20 5.30 -7.61
C GLN A 5 -17.89 5.05 -6.26
N GLY A 6 -18.03 3.80 -5.85
CA GLY A 6 -18.58 3.46 -4.54
C GLY A 6 -17.69 3.98 -3.40
N LEU A 7 -16.36 3.87 -3.54
CA LEU A 7 -15.41 4.45 -2.59
C LEU A 7 -15.42 5.99 -2.67
N ALA A 8 -15.48 6.55 -3.89
CA ALA A 8 -15.51 7.99 -4.10
C ALA A 8 -16.74 8.65 -3.45
N LEU A 9 -17.92 8.00 -3.53
CA LEU A 9 -19.13 8.44 -2.84
C LEU A 9 -19.05 8.30 -1.31
N MET A 10 -18.11 7.48 -0.81
CA MET A 10 -17.83 7.36 0.62
C MET A 10 -16.75 8.33 1.10
N HIS A 11 -16.12 9.13 0.22
CA HIS A 11 -14.89 9.88 0.54
C HIS A 11 -15.02 10.75 1.81
N GLU A 12 -16.12 11.50 1.96
CA GLU A 12 -16.40 12.28 3.17
C GLU A 12 -16.45 11.39 4.43
N MET A 13 -17.16 10.27 4.33
CA MET A 13 -17.33 9.32 5.43
C MET A 13 -16.02 8.63 5.83
N LEU A 14 -15.04 8.51 4.94
CA LEU A 14 -13.73 7.97 5.27
C LEU A 14 -13.04 8.85 6.34
N TYR A 15 -13.08 10.17 6.19
CA TYR A 15 -12.52 11.10 7.18
C TYR A 15 -13.29 11.08 8.50
N ILE A 16 -14.62 10.92 8.44
CA ILE A 16 -15.44 10.80 9.65
C ILE A 16 -15.10 9.51 10.40
N ALA A 17 -14.99 8.38 9.70
CA ALA A 17 -14.65 7.10 10.32
C ALA A 17 -13.28 7.12 11.02
N SER A 18 -12.25 7.68 10.36
CA SER A 18 -10.93 7.81 10.98
C SER A 18 -10.93 8.83 12.11
N GLY A 19 -11.64 9.95 11.96
CA GLY A 19 -11.71 11.03 12.95
C GLY A 19 -12.44 10.62 14.23
N LEU A 20 -13.49 9.81 14.10
CA LEU A 20 -14.25 9.24 15.21
C LEU A 20 -13.63 7.97 15.81
N ARG A 21 -12.43 7.57 15.34
CA ARG A 21 -11.71 6.40 15.84
C ARG A 21 -12.54 5.11 15.69
N CYS A 22 -13.18 4.95 14.53
CA CYS A 22 -14.01 3.79 14.23
C CYS A 22 -13.16 2.64 13.68
N PRO A 23 -13.07 1.50 14.37
CA PRO A 23 -12.30 0.35 13.90
C PRO A 23 -13.10 -0.41 12.83
N ILE A 24 -12.92 -0.01 11.56
CA ILE A 24 -13.58 -0.60 10.39
C ILE A 24 -12.53 -1.31 9.55
N VAL A 25 -12.80 -2.54 9.15
CA VAL A 25 -12.03 -3.23 8.11
C VAL A 25 -12.82 -3.21 6.81
N MET A 26 -12.21 -2.71 5.74
CA MET A 26 -12.84 -2.63 4.43
C MET A 26 -11.96 -3.25 3.36
N ALA A 27 -12.46 -4.31 2.73
CA ALA A 27 -11.92 -4.76 1.45
C ALA A 27 -12.25 -3.71 0.37
N VAL A 28 -11.21 -3.12 -0.20
CA VAL A 28 -11.29 -2.17 -1.32
C VAL A 28 -10.77 -2.91 -2.55
N VAL A 29 -11.69 -3.31 -3.43
CA VAL A 29 -11.34 -3.97 -4.69
C VAL A 29 -11.00 -2.87 -5.69
N ASN A 30 -9.71 -2.52 -5.80
CA ASN A 30 -9.26 -1.35 -6.52
C ASN A 30 -9.69 -1.39 -7.98
N ARG A 31 -10.29 -0.28 -8.41
CA ARG A 31 -10.88 -0.13 -9.74
C ARG A 31 -10.78 1.32 -10.19
N ALA A 32 -10.57 1.48 -11.50
CA ALA A 32 -10.53 2.77 -12.18
C ALA A 32 -11.71 3.70 -11.83
N LEU A 33 -11.39 4.98 -11.61
CA LEU A 33 -12.38 6.05 -11.58
C LEU A 33 -12.72 6.51 -13.00
N SER A 34 -14.00 6.78 -13.22
CA SER A 34 -14.57 7.38 -14.45
C SER A 34 -14.20 8.86 -14.55
N ALA A 35 -14.17 9.48 -15.74
CA ALA A 35 -14.55 8.98 -17.07
C ALA A 35 -13.34 8.73 -18.00
N PRO A 36 -13.46 7.84 -19.02
CA PRO A 36 -14.62 6.98 -19.33
C PRO A 36 -14.85 5.91 -18.26
N ILE A 37 -16.01 5.24 -18.28
CA ILE A 37 -16.25 4.13 -17.35
C ILE A 37 -15.24 3.01 -17.63
N ASN A 38 -14.59 2.54 -16.58
CA ASN A 38 -13.74 1.37 -16.64
C ASN A 38 -13.96 0.54 -15.38
N ILE A 39 -14.28 -0.74 -15.57
CA ILE A 39 -14.59 -1.65 -14.47
C ILE A 39 -13.36 -2.36 -13.93
N HIS A 40 -12.22 -2.22 -14.61
CA HIS A 40 -10.99 -2.95 -14.32
C HIS A 40 -10.06 -2.20 -13.36
N CYS A 41 -9.01 -2.91 -12.94
CA CYS A 41 -8.10 -2.47 -11.90
C CYS A 41 -7.22 -1.30 -12.32
N ASP A 42 -7.24 -0.27 -11.49
CA ASP A 42 -6.09 0.56 -11.15
C ASP A 42 -6.30 1.04 -9.72
N HIS A 43 -5.33 1.75 -9.14
CA HIS A 43 -5.37 2.20 -7.75
C HIS A 43 -5.96 3.60 -7.58
N SER A 44 -6.56 4.20 -8.63
CA SER A 44 -7.03 5.60 -8.60
C SER A 44 -8.05 5.87 -7.50
N ASP A 45 -8.87 4.90 -7.13
CA ASP A 45 -9.88 5.02 -6.09
C ASP A 45 -9.26 5.25 -4.70
N MET A 46 -8.44 4.31 -4.21
CA MET A 46 -7.79 4.43 -2.93
C MET A 46 -6.75 5.54 -2.94
N MET A 47 -6.03 5.74 -4.06
CA MET A 47 -5.07 6.85 -4.16
C MET A 47 -5.73 8.22 -4.07
N GLY A 48 -6.96 8.37 -4.59
CA GLY A 48 -7.78 9.57 -4.38
C GLY A 48 -8.22 9.77 -2.92
N SER A 49 -8.17 8.73 -2.10
CA SER A 49 -8.51 8.77 -0.67
C SER A 49 -7.33 8.45 0.24
N ARG A 50 -6.08 8.54 -0.23
CA ARG A 50 -4.91 8.07 0.52
C ARG A 50 -4.65 8.83 1.83
N ASP A 51 -5.14 10.06 1.93
CA ASP A 51 -4.89 10.98 3.04
C ASP A 51 -6.09 11.04 4.03
N CYS A 52 -7.01 10.07 3.96
CA CYS A 52 -8.22 10.04 4.79
C CYS A 52 -8.01 9.53 6.23
N GLY A 53 -6.77 9.25 6.63
CA GLY A 53 -6.44 8.72 7.96
C GLY A 53 -6.75 7.23 8.13
N TRP A 54 -6.93 6.49 7.03
CA TRP A 54 -7.06 5.03 7.03
C TRP A 54 -5.69 4.38 6.88
N ILE A 55 -5.49 3.29 7.63
CA ILE A 55 -4.37 2.38 7.41
C ILE A 55 -4.60 1.67 6.08
N GLN A 56 -3.61 1.63 5.20
CA GLN A 56 -3.77 1.07 3.86
C GLN A 56 -2.79 -0.06 3.65
N ILE A 57 -3.35 -1.25 3.44
CA ILE A 57 -2.62 -2.48 3.11
C ILE A 57 -2.87 -2.82 1.65
N PHE A 58 -1.84 -3.14 0.88
CA PHE A 58 -1.96 -3.61 -0.51
C PHE A 58 -1.59 -5.08 -0.61
N CYS A 59 -2.52 -5.91 -1.06
CA CYS A 59 -2.30 -7.34 -1.25
C CYS A 59 -1.69 -7.63 -2.62
N GLU A 60 -0.91 -8.70 -2.71
CA GLU A 60 -0.30 -9.14 -3.96
C GLU A 60 -1.06 -10.30 -4.62
N ASN A 61 -1.68 -11.17 -3.82
CA ASN A 61 -2.36 -12.39 -4.28
C ASN A 61 -3.54 -12.75 -3.35
N VAL A 62 -4.23 -13.87 -3.64
CA VAL A 62 -5.45 -14.27 -2.92
C VAL A 62 -5.14 -14.72 -1.48
N GLN A 63 -4.01 -15.40 -1.26
CA GLN A 63 -3.57 -15.75 0.09
C GLN A 63 -3.35 -14.51 0.96
N GLU A 64 -2.67 -13.49 0.43
CA GLU A 64 -2.46 -12.23 1.14
C GLU A 64 -3.77 -11.50 1.45
N ALA A 65 -4.74 -11.54 0.55
CA ALA A 65 -6.07 -10.95 0.80
C ALA A 65 -6.77 -11.60 2.01
N TYR A 66 -6.68 -12.93 2.13
CA TYR A 66 -7.20 -13.67 3.28
C TYR A 66 -6.43 -13.30 4.56
N ASP A 67 -5.10 -13.38 4.53
CA ASP A 67 -4.23 -13.14 5.68
C ASP A 67 -4.35 -11.72 6.22
N TRP A 68 -4.34 -10.72 5.32
CA TRP A 68 -4.44 -9.31 5.69
C TRP A 68 -5.81 -8.92 6.19
N THR A 69 -6.88 -9.58 5.74
CA THR A 69 -8.21 -9.32 6.30
C THR A 69 -8.27 -9.67 7.78
N ILE A 70 -7.67 -10.79 8.19
CA ILE A 70 -7.60 -11.21 9.60
C ILE A 70 -6.71 -10.25 10.40
N GLN A 71 -5.50 -9.96 9.89
CA GLN A 71 -4.57 -9.03 10.55
C GLN A 71 -5.13 -7.60 10.66
N ALA A 72 -5.95 -7.16 9.71
CA ALA A 72 -6.58 -5.84 9.71
C ALA A 72 -7.53 -5.66 10.90
N PHE A 73 -8.29 -6.68 11.31
CA PHE A 73 -9.12 -6.58 12.52
C PHE A 73 -8.28 -6.39 13.77
N LYS A 74 -7.20 -7.16 13.93
CA LYS A 74 -6.25 -7.02 15.06
C LYS A 74 -5.74 -5.59 15.18
N LEU A 75 -5.30 -5.02 14.06
CA LEU A 75 -4.74 -3.68 14.01
C LEU A 75 -5.79 -2.59 14.21
N SER A 76 -6.95 -2.74 13.56
CA SER A 76 -8.04 -1.78 13.64
C SER A 76 -8.62 -1.69 15.05
N GLU A 77 -8.75 -2.83 15.74
CA GLU A 77 -9.40 -2.93 17.04
C GLU A 77 -8.45 -2.72 18.24
N ASP A 78 -7.14 -2.54 18.02
CA ASP A 78 -6.21 -2.20 19.10
C ASP A 78 -6.64 -0.88 19.77
N LEU A 79 -6.73 -0.88 21.10
CA LEU A 79 -7.33 0.20 21.88
C LEU A 79 -6.54 1.52 21.85
N ASP A 80 -5.27 1.46 21.48
CA ASP A 80 -4.41 2.62 21.26
C ASP A 80 -4.52 3.10 19.80
N VAL A 81 -4.88 2.20 18.87
CA VAL A 81 -4.97 2.47 17.44
C VAL A 81 -6.36 2.89 17.01
N LEU A 82 -7.41 2.08 17.16
CA LEU A 82 -8.80 2.40 16.78
C LEU A 82 -8.96 3.17 15.45
N LEU A 83 -8.15 2.81 14.44
CA LEU A 83 -8.21 3.40 13.11
C LEU A 83 -8.80 2.40 12.13
N PRO A 84 -9.54 2.87 11.12
CA PRO A 84 -10.02 2.00 10.07
C PRO A 84 -8.87 1.54 9.16
N VAL A 85 -9.01 0.33 8.61
CA VAL A 85 -8.04 -0.34 7.75
C VAL A 85 -8.69 -0.66 6.40
N ALA A 86 -8.08 -0.19 5.32
CA ALA A 86 -8.39 -0.59 3.95
C ALA A 86 -7.45 -1.72 3.52
N VAL A 87 -8.04 -2.88 3.22
CA VAL A 87 -7.34 -4.01 2.59
C VAL A 87 -7.59 -3.90 1.10
N ASN A 88 -6.57 -3.45 0.36
CA ASN A 88 -6.61 -3.17 -1.07
C ASN A 88 -6.31 -4.45 -1.86
N LEU A 89 -7.18 -4.75 -2.83
CA LEU A 89 -7.07 -5.89 -3.73
C LEU A 89 -7.16 -5.40 -5.17
N ASP A 90 -6.19 -5.75 -6.00
CA ASP A 90 -6.24 -5.44 -7.43
C ASP A 90 -7.47 -6.11 -8.08
N GLY A 91 -8.40 -5.29 -8.59
CA GLY A 91 -9.63 -5.75 -9.20
C GLY A 91 -9.41 -6.73 -10.36
N PHE A 92 -10.26 -7.75 -10.46
CA PHE A 92 -10.11 -8.92 -11.34
C PHE A 92 -8.89 -9.80 -11.05
N THR A 93 -7.70 -9.23 -10.93
CA THR A 93 -6.44 -9.97 -10.79
C THR A 93 -6.37 -10.73 -9.47
N ILE A 94 -6.81 -10.11 -8.36
CA ILE A 94 -6.88 -10.76 -7.05
C ILE A 94 -8.34 -11.11 -6.73
N SER A 95 -9.28 -10.19 -6.98
CA SER A 95 -10.67 -10.39 -6.54
C SER A 95 -11.46 -11.45 -7.30
N HIS A 96 -11.03 -11.85 -8.50
CA HIS A 96 -11.68 -12.86 -9.33
C HIS A 96 -10.76 -14.04 -9.68
N ALA A 97 -9.52 -14.04 -9.18
CA ALA A 97 -8.62 -15.16 -9.36
C ALA A 97 -9.02 -16.34 -8.46
N MET A 98 -8.76 -17.54 -8.95
CA MET A 98 -8.83 -18.77 -8.16
C MET A 98 -7.41 -19.22 -7.86
N GLU A 99 -7.07 -19.33 -6.58
CA GLU A 99 -5.79 -19.83 -6.09
C GLU A 99 -6.05 -20.76 -4.90
N ASP A 100 -5.17 -21.74 -4.72
CA ASP A 100 -5.17 -22.54 -3.50
C ASP A 100 -4.72 -21.68 -2.32
N VAL A 101 -5.58 -21.59 -1.30
CA VAL A 101 -5.31 -20.82 -0.08
C VAL A 101 -5.21 -21.73 1.14
N ARG A 102 -4.25 -21.43 2.01
CA ARG A 102 -4.07 -22.03 3.32
C ARG A 102 -4.86 -21.22 4.35
N VAL A 103 -6.04 -21.74 4.66
CA VAL A 103 -6.98 -21.16 5.62
C VAL A 103 -6.58 -21.62 7.04
N LEU A 104 -6.63 -20.69 8.00
CA LEU A 104 -6.48 -20.99 9.42
C LEU A 104 -7.75 -21.66 9.96
N GLY A 105 -7.63 -22.56 10.92
CA GLY A 105 -8.79 -23.10 11.62
C GLY A 105 -9.50 -22.03 12.46
N ASP A 106 -10.81 -22.16 12.66
CA ASP A 106 -11.61 -21.17 13.40
C ASP A 106 -11.02 -20.87 14.80
N GLY A 107 -10.59 -21.89 15.54
CA GLY A 107 -9.95 -21.71 16.85
C GLY A 107 -8.60 -20.98 16.82
N GLU A 108 -7.86 -21.08 15.72
CA GLU A 108 -6.62 -20.31 15.52
C GLU A 108 -6.95 -18.82 15.30
N VAL A 109 -8.00 -18.54 14.51
CA VAL A 109 -8.48 -17.17 14.28
C VAL A 109 -9.05 -16.57 15.55
N GLU A 110 -9.86 -17.31 16.31
CA GLU A 110 -10.40 -16.86 17.61
C GLU A 110 -9.30 -16.56 18.63
N GLY A 111 -8.22 -17.37 18.66
CA GLY A 111 -7.05 -17.13 19.50
C GLY A 111 -6.30 -15.85 19.11
N PHE A 112 -6.19 -15.57 17.81
CA PHE A 112 -5.53 -14.37 17.30
C PHE A 112 -6.39 -13.10 17.45
N LEU A 113 -7.70 -13.22 17.22
CA LEU A 113 -8.71 -12.16 17.31
C LEU A 113 -9.70 -12.47 18.45
N PRO A 114 -9.31 -12.24 19.71
CA PRO A 114 -10.23 -12.41 20.83
C PRO A 114 -11.38 -11.39 20.74
N THR A 115 -12.44 -11.63 21.51
CA THR A 115 -13.64 -10.76 21.51
C THR A 115 -13.29 -9.28 21.63
N ARG A 116 -13.77 -8.51 20.66
CA ARG A 116 -13.56 -7.06 20.56
C ARG A 116 -13.90 -6.36 21.87
N LYS A 117 -12.97 -5.52 22.35
CA LYS A 117 -13.21 -4.58 23.45
C LYS A 117 -13.74 -3.26 22.88
N ILE A 118 -14.98 -2.92 23.21
CA ILE A 118 -15.62 -1.71 22.70
C ILE A 118 -15.34 -0.54 23.65
N LYS A 119 -14.42 0.36 23.25
CA LYS A 119 -14.08 1.57 24.01
C LYS A 119 -15.14 2.67 23.88
N TYR A 120 -15.60 2.89 22.66
CA TYR A 120 -16.57 3.91 22.31
C TYR A 120 -17.86 3.22 21.87
N LYS A 121 -18.91 3.32 22.69
CA LYS A 121 -20.24 2.75 22.41
C LYS A 121 -21.31 3.79 22.63
N MET A 122 -22.36 3.74 21.82
CA MET A 122 -23.61 4.42 22.12
C MET A 122 -24.34 3.61 23.19
N ASP A 123 -24.48 4.19 24.38
CA ASP A 123 -25.05 3.54 25.55
C ASP A 123 -25.91 4.55 26.32
N PRO A 124 -27.23 4.37 26.41
CA PRO A 124 -28.11 5.26 27.16
C PRO A 124 -27.77 5.34 28.65
N ASP A 125 -27.23 4.27 29.23
CA ASP A 125 -26.87 4.21 30.65
C ASP A 125 -25.53 4.92 30.93
N ASN A 126 -24.69 5.07 29.89
CA ASN A 126 -23.42 5.81 29.95
C ASN A 126 -23.24 6.68 28.69
N PRO A 127 -23.98 7.80 28.58
CA PRO A 127 -24.07 8.57 27.35
C PRO A 127 -22.75 9.26 26.99
N MET A 128 -22.43 9.28 25.70
CA MET A 128 -21.27 9.96 25.12
C MET A 128 -21.70 10.78 23.90
N THR A 129 -21.04 11.91 23.66
CA THR A 129 -21.24 12.73 22.46
C THR A 129 -20.21 12.36 21.39
N PHE A 130 -20.67 12.13 20.17
CA PHE A 130 -19.82 11.81 19.01
C PHE A 130 -20.02 12.84 17.91
N GLY A 131 -18.93 13.26 17.26
CA GLY A 131 -19.00 14.14 16.08
C GLY A 131 -19.54 15.55 16.35
N ALA A 132 -19.36 16.07 17.57
CA ALA A 132 -19.73 17.44 17.88
C ALA A 132 -18.91 18.45 17.07
N LEU A 133 -19.46 19.66 16.92
CA LEU A 133 -18.70 20.81 16.41
C LEU A 133 -17.50 21.07 17.33
N VAL A 134 -16.29 21.10 16.75
CA VAL A 134 -15.06 21.44 17.47
C VAL A 134 -14.55 22.79 16.95
N PRO A 135 -14.38 23.81 17.79
CA PRO A 135 -13.89 25.10 17.36
C PRO A 135 -12.38 25.05 17.03
N PRO A 136 -11.83 26.08 16.36
CA PRO A 136 -10.42 26.13 15.98
C PRO A 136 -9.44 25.91 17.14
N ASP A 137 -9.80 26.30 18.36
CA ASP A 137 -8.98 26.17 19.58
C ASP A 137 -8.67 24.72 19.97
N TYR A 138 -9.39 23.73 19.43
CA TYR A 138 -9.21 22.30 19.76
C TYR A 138 -9.12 21.36 18.55
N TYR A 139 -9.56 21.79 17.36
CA TYR A 139 -9.61 20.90 16.20
C TYR A 139 -8.22 20.40 15.80
N PHE A 140 -7.19 21.24 15.97
CA PHE A 140 -5.83 20.86 15.60
C PHE A 140 -5.25 19.79 16.53
N GLU A 141 -5.56 19.85 17.81
CA GLU A 141 -5.20 18.85 18.82
C GLU A 141 -5.86 17.49 18.51
N VAL A 142 -7.12 17.50 18.05
CA VAL A 142 -7.81 16.27 17.60
C VAL A 142 -7.06 15.66 16.40
N LYS A 143 -6.61 16.47 15.44
CA LYS A 143 -5.81 15.97 14.30
C LYS A 143 -4.43 15.48 14.71
N ARG A 144 -3.79 16.10 15.69
CA ARG A 144 -2.55 15.61 16.29
C ARG A 144 -2.75 14.25 16.95
N GLN A 145 -3.85 14.03 17.67
CA GLN A 145 -4.18 12.73 18.27
C GLN A 145 -4.45 11.66 17.20
N GLN A 146 -5.08 12.02 16.09
CA GLN A 146 -5.29 11.13 14.95
C GLN A 146 -3.96 10.69 14.31
N GLU A 147 -3.02 11.61 14.13
CA GLU A 147 -1.66 11.31 13.65
C GLU A 147 -0.86 10.47 14.66
N GLU A 148 -0.96 10.76 15.95
CA GLU A 148 -0.30 9.95 16.98
C GLU A 148 -0.78 8.50 16.94
N ALA A 149 -2.07 8.28 16.77
CA ALA A 149 -2.60 6.94 16.61
C ALA A 149 -2.13 6.25 15.33
N MET A 150 -1.91 7.00 14.24
CA MET A 150 -1.33 6.48 13.01
C MET A 150 0.13 6.05 13.23
N ARG A 151 0.90 6.77 14.07
CA ARG A 151 2.25 6.36 14.48
C ARG A 151 2.23 5.11 15.34
N VAL A 152 1.35 5.04 16.32
CA VAL A 152 1.16 3.82 17.15
C VAL A 152 0.72 2.64 16.27
N ALA A 153 -0.15 2.86 15.27
CA ALA A 153 -0.55 1.83 14.33
C ALA A 153 0.65 1.20 13.60
N ARG A 154 1.64 2.01 13.23
CA ARG A 154 2.89 1.51 12.63
C ARG A 154 3.63 0.55 13.57
N GLU A 155 3.70 0.87 14.86
CA GLU A 155 4.35 0.01 15.85
C GLU A 155 3.57 -1.29 16.10
N LYS A 156 2.24 -1.17 16.27
CA LYS A 156 1.33 -2.32 16.47
C LYS A 156 1.29 -3.22 15.25
N TYR A 157 1.40 -2.68 14.04
CA TYR A 157 1.53 -3.43 12.79
C TYR A 157 2.68 -4.43 12.88
N ARG A 158 3.86 -4.00 13.33
CA ARG A 158 5.04 -4.89 13.45
C ARG A 158 4.80 -6.05 14.41
N SER A 159 4.08 -5.82 15.50
CA SER A 159 3.72 -6.88 16.45
C SER A 159 2.69 -7.84 15.85
N ALA A 160 1.67 -7.30 15.17
CA ALA A 160 0.61 -8.09 14.54
C ALA A 160 1.17 -9.04 13.46
N VAL A 161 2.07 -8.57 12.59
CA VAL A 161 2.67 -9.42 11.55
C VAL A 161 3.55 -10.53 12.11
N LYS A 162 4.27 -10.27 13.21
CA LYS A 162 5.11 -11.27 13.88
C LYS A 162 4.28 -12.36 14.56
N GLU A 163 3.20 -11.96 15.22
CA GLU A 163 2.26 -12.89 15.84
C GLU A 163 1.57 -13.73 14.77
N TYR A 164 1.09 -13.10 13.70
CA TYR A 164 0.48 -13.80 12.57
C TYR A 164 1.45 -14.78 11.90
N ALA A 165 2.72 -14.40 11.72
CA ALA A 165 3.75 -15.30 11.18
C ALA A 165 4.00 -16.52 12.07
N SER A 166 3.95 -16.34 13.40
CA SER A 166 4.12 -17.44 14.36
C SER A 166 2.94 -18.42 14.32
N LEU A 167 1.74 -17.92 14.08
CA LEU A 167 0.52 -18.72 13.94
C LEU A 167 0.46 -19.46 12.59
N SER A 168 0.68 -18.73 11.51
CA SER A 168 0.38 -19.18 10.14
C SER A 168 1.57 -19.79 9.40
N GLY A 169 2.79 -19.60 9.93
CA GLY A 169 4.05 -19.90 9.25
C GLY A 169 4.39 -18.98 8.08
N ARG A 170 3.62 -17.91 7.85
CA ARG A 170 3.78 -16.99 6.71
C ARG A 170 4.31 -15.64 7.18
N PRO A 171 5.56 -15.27 6.86
CA PRO A 171 6.16 -14.03 7.33
C PRO A 171 5.64 -12.82 6.55
N TYR A 172 5.28 -11.77 7.29
CA TYR A 172 4.96 -10.45 6.76
C TYR A 172 5.87 -9.40 7.41
N ASP A 173 6.16 -8.33 6.67
CA ASP A 173 6.94 -7.18 7.14
C ASP A 173 6.35 -5.91 6.50
N TYR A 174 7.05 -4.77 6.53
CA TYR A 174 6.63 -3.57 5.80
C TYR A 174 6.76 -3.75 4.28
N PHE A 175 7.82 -4.45 3.85
CA PHE A 175 8.12 -4.72 2.45
C PHE A 175 8.37 -6.21 2.21
N HIS A 176 7.80 -6.74 1.13
CA HIS A 176 8.30 -7.95 0.51
C HIS A 176 9.54 -7.57 -0.31
N LYS A 177 10.71 -8.02 0.16
CA LYS A 177 12.00 -7.79 -0.49
C LYS A 177 12.37 -9.00 -1.35
N PHE A 178 12.80 -8.76 -2.59
CA PHE A 178 13.33 -9.80 -3.47
C PHE A 178 14.66 -9.34 -4.06
N MET A 179 15.76 -9.92 -3.59
CA MET A 179 17.12 -9.68 -4.08
C MET A 179 17.48 -8.19 -4.13
N VAL A 180 17.21 -7.45 -3.04
CA VAL A 180 17.45 -5.99 -2.98
C VAL A 180 18.77 -5.66 -2.28
N GLU A 181 19.28 -6.58 -1.46
CA GLU A 181 20.40 -6.39 -0.55
C GLU A 181 21.69 -6.00 -1.28
N ASP A 182 21.93 -6.53 -2.48
CA ASP A 182 23.09 -6.23 -3.32
C ASP A 182 22.72 -5.55 -4.65
N ALA A 183 21.47 -5.08 -4.79
CA ALA A 183 20.96 -4.57 -6.06
C ALA A 183 21.53 -3.18 -6.40
N ASP A 184 22.02 -3.01 -7.62
CA ASP A 184 22.33 -1.70 -8.19
C ASP A 184 21.04 -0.95 -8.58
N VAL A 185 19.98 -1.68 -8.95
CA VAL A 185 18.68 -1.14 -9.33
C VAL A 185 17.57 -1.85 -8.59
N ALA A 186 16.66 -1.09 -7.97
CA ALA A 186 15.43 -1.66 -7.42
C ALA A 186 14.22 -1.19 -8.23
N LEU A 187 13.21 -2.05 -8.32
CA LEU A 187 11.86 -1.68 -8.77
C LEU A 187 10.92 -1.80 -7.57
N ILE A 188 10.16 -0.73 -7.29
CA ILE A 188 9.13 -0.71 -6.26
C ILE A 188 7.74 -0.60 -6.89
N CYS A 189 6.81 -1.47 -6.47
CA CYS A 189 5.43 -1.45 -6.93
C CYS A 189 4.47 -2.02 -5.88
N MET A 190 3.20 -1.61 -5.93
CA MET A 190 2.11 -2.14 -5.11
C MET A 190 1.24 -3.11 -5.91
N GLY A 191 0.48 -3.95 -5.19
CA GLY A 191 -0.51 -4.82 -5.80
C GLY A 191 0.09 -6.05 -6.48
N SER A 192 -0.68 -6.65 -7.39
CA SER A 192 -0.36 -7.96 -8.00
C SER A 192 0.87 -7.92 -8.92
N THR A 193 1.24 -6.75 -9.43
CA THR A 193 2.34 -6.57 -10.38
C THR A 193 3.70 -6.96 -9.80
N ALA A 194 3.85 -6.96 -8.48
CA ALA A 194 5.09 -7.39 -7.83
C ALA A 194 5.46 -8.84 -8.19
N GLY A 195 4.48 -9.71 -8.44
CA GLY A 195 4.71 -11.06 -8.93
C GLY A 195 5.44 -11.08 -10.28
N ILE A 196 4.95 -10.30 -11.26
CA ILE A 196 5.58 -10.16 -12.59
C ILE A 196 6.98 -9.56 -12.47
N ALA A 197 7.12 -8.51 -11.64
CA ALA A 197 8.41 -7.86 -11.41
C ALA A 197 9.46 -8.83 -10.88
N ARG A 198 9.10 -9.73 -9.95
CA ARG A 198 10.03 -10.75 -9.44
C ARG A 198 10.42 -11.78 -10.48
N VAL A 199 9.51 -12.16 -11.39
CA VAL A 199 9.83 -13.08 -12.49
C VAL A 199 10.88 -12.45 -13.41
N VAL A 200 10.71 -11.19 -13.79
CA VAL A 200 11.66 -10.47 -14.65
C VAL A 200 12.98 -10.20 -13.93
N ALA A 201 12.94 -9.78 -12.67
CA ALA A 201 14.15 -9.60 -11.87
C ALA A 201 14.96 -10.89 -11.76
N ARG A 202 14.30 -12.05 -11.59
CA ARG A 202 14.98 -13.35 -11.58
C ARG A 202 15.66 -13.67 -12.90
N LYS A 203 15.02 -13.37 -14.05
CA LYS A 203 15.62 -13.52 -15.38
C LYS A 203 16.89 -12.69 -15.50
N LEU A 204 16.80 -11.39 -15.24
CA LEU A 204 17.93 -10.45 -15.34
C LEU A 204 19.06 -10.79 -14.36
N ARG A 205 18.73 -11.29 -13.16
CA ARG A 205 19.72 -11.82 -12.22
C ARG A 205 20.47 -13.04 -12.79
N GLY A 206 19.78 -13.91 -13.52
CA GLY A 206 20.41 -15.02 -14.25
C GLY A 206 21.35 -14.57 -15.38
N GLU A 207 21.14 -13.37 -15.90
CA GLU A 207 21.99 -12.71 -16.91
C GLU A 207 23.13 -11.89 -16.27
N GLY A 208 23.22 -11.87 -14.94
CA GLY A 208 24.28 -11.20 -14.18
C GLY A 208 23.99 -9.77 -13.76
N GLU A 209 22.79 -9.24 -14.04
CA GLU A 209 22.39 -7.89 -13.63
C GLU A 209 21.95 -7.85 -12.17
N LYS A 210 22.38 -6.82 -11.42
CA LYS A 210 22.07 -6.66 -10.00
C LYS A 210 20.76 -5.90 -9.78
N VAL A 211 19.64 -6.58 -9.99
CA VAL A 211 18.30 -5.98 -9.86
C VAL A 211 17.48 -6.56 -8.72
N GLY A 212 16.68 -5.74 -8.04
CA GLY A 212 15.82 -6.14 -6.93
C GLY A 212 14.39 -5.64 -7.07
N VAL A 213 13.47 -6.23 -6.30
CA VAL A 213 12.06 -5.80 -6.23
C VAL A 213 11.67 -5.53 -4.78
N LEU A 214 10.97 -4.42 -4.58
CA LEU A 214 10.33 -4.04 -3.33
C LEU A 214 8.82 -3.97 -3.55
N LYS A 215 8.05 -4.61 -2.67
CA LYS A 215 6.60 -4.42 -2.62
C LYS A 215 6.17 -4.04 -1.22
N PRO A 216 5.68 -2.80 -0.99
CA PRO A 216 5.12 -2.45 0.30
C PRO A 216 3.81 -3.20 0.51
N TRP A 217 3.67 -3.86 1.66
CA TRP A 217 2.38 -4.28 2.17
C TRP A 217 1.66 -3.10 2.80
N LEU A 218 2.37 -2.33 3.63
CA LEU A 218 1.85 -1.14 4.30
C LEU A 218 2.16 0.12 3.48
N PHE A 219 1.14 0.80 2.98
CA PHE A 219 1.28 2.09 2.27
C PHE A 219 0.97 3.30 3.16
N ARG A 220 0.00 3.16 4.07
CA ARG A 220 -0.27 4.14 5.13
C ARG A 220 -0.39 3.42 6.48
N PRO A 221 0.34 3.83 7.52
CA PRO A 221 1.42 4.84 7.50
C PRO A 221 2.59 4.41 6.61
N PHE A 222 3.17 5.36 5.86
CA PHE A 222 4.22 5.03 4.89
C PHE A 222 5.53 4.64 5.60
N PRO A 223 6.12 3.46 5.33
CA PRO A 223 7.31 2.95 6.00
C PRO A 223 8.61 3.55 5.42
N ALA A 224 8.78 4.87 5.55
CA ALA A 224 9.91 5.60 4.97
C ALA A 224 11.27 5.11 5.48
N LYS A 225 11.38 4.80 6.78
CA LYS A 225 12.62 4.28 7.38
C LYS A 225 13.03 2.96 6.73
N GLU A 226 12.12 2.00 6.64
CA GLU A 226 12.39 0.68 6.08
C GLU A 226 12.64 0.75 4.56
N LEU A 227 12.02 1.71 3.87
CA LEU A 227 12.32 1.99 2.46
C LEU A 227 13.79 2.40 2.29
N LEU A 228 14.26 3.36 3.09
CA LEU A 228 15.62 3.90 2.97
C LEU A 228 16.68 2.85 3.31
N GLU A 229 16.43 2.05 4.35
CA GLU A 229 17.25 0.89 4.71
C GLU A 229 17.30 -0.12 3.54
N ALA A 230 16.16 -0.46 2.95
CA ALA A 230 16.11 -1.39 1.82
C ALA A 230 16.79 -0.86 0.56
N LEU A 231 16.89 0.46 0.41
CA LEU A 231 17.52 1.08 -0.74
C LEU A 231 19.03 1.26 -0.56
N GLU A 232 19.66 1.01 0.59
CA GLU A 232 21.06 1.38 0.90
C GLU A 232 22.06 1.22 -0.28
N ASN A 233 22.07 0.06 -0.95
CA ASN A 233 22.99 -0.25 -2.05
C ASN A 233 22.50 0.16 -3.45
N VAL A 234 21.25 0.60 -3.55
CA VAL A 234 20.59 0.94 -4.81
C VAL A 234 21.12 2.27 -5.37
N LYS A 235 21.49 2.25 -6.65
CA LYS A 235 22.04 3.39 -7.42
C LYS A 235 21.01 4.04 -8.35
N ALA A 236 19.93 3.35 -8.70
CA ALA A 236 18.77 3.92 -9.37
C ALA A 236 17.49 3.16 -8.98
N LEU A 237 16.37 3.86 -8.91
CA LEU A 237 15.09 3.32 -8.50
C LEU A 237 14.04 3.49 -9.61
N VAL A 238 13.29 2.43 -9.87
CA VAL A 238 12.10 2.47 -10.70
C VAL A 238 10.87 2.36 -9.79
N VAL A 239 9.99 3.36 -9.81
CA VAL A 239 8.74 3.35 -9.07
C VAL A 239 7.59 3.15 -10.03
N LEU A 240 6.89 2.04 -9.89
CA LEU A 240 5.71 1.71 -10.68
C LEU A 240 4.43 2.09 -9.93
N ASP A 241 3.68 3.02 -10.52
CA ASP A 241 2.37 3.44 -10.04
C ASP A 241 1.28 2.90 -10.97
N ARG A 242 0.35 2.13 -10.39
CA ARG A 242 -0.90 1.76 -11.06
C ARG A 242 -1.96 2.85 -10.85
N ALA A 243 -1.54 4.11 -10.86
CA ALA A 243 -2.38 5.28 -10.66
C ALA A 243 -1.73 6.49 -11.34
N CYS A 244 -2.53 7.49 -11.69
CA CYS A 244 -2.05 8.74 -12.26
C CYS A 244 -2.53 9.92 -11.42
N SER A 245 -1.64 10.84 -11.08
CA SER A 245 -1.98 12.12 -10.48
C SER A 245 -1.85 13.21 -11.53
N PHE A 246 -2.97 13.55 -12.18
CA PHE A 246 -2.99 14.50 -13.29
C PHE A 246 -2.45 15.88 -12.87
N GLY A 247 -1.44 16.38 -13.61
CA GLY A 247 -0.77 17.65 -13.31
C GLY A 247 0.22 17.63 -12.15
N ALA A 248 0.36 16.50 -11.45
CA ALA A 248 1.36 16.34 -10.39
C ALA A 248 2.75 16.04 -10.97
N PRO A 249 3.84 16.34 -10.23
CA PRO A 249 5.19 16.06 -10.68
C PRO A 249 5.53 14.56 -10.76
N CYS A 250 4.71 13.70 -10.17
CA CYS A 250 4.79 12.23 -10.24
C CYS A 250 3.50 11.62 -9.68
N ALA A 251 3.34 10.31 -9.87
CA ALA A 251 2.25 9.53 -9.34
C ALA A 251 2.40 9.23 -7.83
N PRO A 252 1.34 8.74 -7.15
CA PRO A 252 1.24 8.71 -5.69
C PRO A 252 2.39 8.05 -4.93
N LEU A 253 2.73 6.80 -5.28
CA LEU A 253 3.80 6.04 -4.61
C LEU A 253 5.15 6.72 -4.84
N CYS A 254 5.41 7.16 -6.07
CA CYS A 254 6.61 7.91 -6.40
C CYS A 254 6.75 9.20 -5.59
N GLY A 255 5.63 9.90 -5.34
CA GLY A 255 5.62 11.10 -4.49
C GLY A 255 6.12 10.83 -3.08
N ASP A 256 5.61 9.79 -2.43
CA ASP A 256 6.04 9.41 -1.07
C ASP A 256 7.50 8.91 -1.04
N VAL A 257 7.93 8.19 -2.08
CA VAL A 257 9.32 7.73 -2.24
C VAL A 257 10.27 8.92 -2.39
N ILE A 258 9.99 9.85 -3.30
CA ILE A 258 10.82 11.04 -3.52
C ILE A 258 10.87 11.90 -2.25
N ALA A 259 9.74 12.10 -1.58
CA ALA A 259 9.70 12.85 -0.32
C ALA A 259 10.54 12.18 0.77
N SER A 260 10.54 10.85 0.85
CA SER A 260 11.35 10.09 1.81
C SER A 260 12.85 10.20 1.51
N LEU A 261 13.26 10.10 0.25
CA LEU A 261 14.65 10.27 -0.18
C LEU A 261 15.15 11.69 0.10
N PHE A 262 14.32 12.70 -0.21
CA PHE A 262 14.68 14.10 -0.03
C PHE A 262 14.86 14.49 1.44
N LYS A 263 13.99 13.99 2.33
CA LYS A 263 14.08 14.25 3.78
C LYS A 263 15.39 13.77 4.41
N GLU A 264 16.02 12.75 3.83
CA GLU A 264 17.27 12.16 4.28
C GLU A 264 18.44 12.54 3.37
N GLU A 265 18.27 13.61 2.59
CA GLU A 265 19.29 14.20 1.72
C GLU A 265 19.92 13.20 0.72
N ARG A 266 19.17 12.15 0.38
CA ARG A 266 19.65 11.08 -0.49
C ARG A 266 19.35 11.36 -1.94
N LEU A 267 20.41 11.57 -2.72
CA LEU A 267 20.32 11.74 -4.18
C LEU A 267 20.30 10.39 -4.88
N LEU A 268 19.11 9.98 -5.32
CA LEU A 268 18.90 8.75 -6.08
C LEU A 268 18.12 9.07 -7.36
N PRO A 269 18.58 8.67 -8.56
CA PRO A 269 17.77 8.75 -9.76
C PRO A 269 16.50 7.89 -9.61
N VAL A 270 15.33 8.52 -9.70
CA VAL A 270 14.02 7.86 -9.62
C VAL A 270 13.26 8.01 -10.94
N LEU A 271 12.98 6.89 -11.60
CA LEU A 271 12.07 6.81 -12.76
C LEU A 271 10.68 6.44 -12.26
N ASN A 272 9.65 7.24 -12.60
CA ASN A 272 8.27 6.87 -12.36
C ASN A 272 7.63 6.25 -13.60
N GLY A 273 7.28 4.96 -13.54
CA GLY A 273 6.47 4.32 -14.57
C GLY A 273 5.00 4.32 -14.18
N ILE A 274 4.16 5.01 -14.94
CA ILE A 274 2.71 4.93 -14.82
C ILE A 274 2.23 3.80 -15.72
N TYR A 275 1.56 2.80 -15.16
CA TYR A 275 1.23 1.59 -15.89
C TYR A 275 -0.16 1.06 -15.53
N GLY A 276 -0.65 0.15 -16.38
CA GLY A 276 -1.77 -0.73 -16.07
C GLY A 276 -3.07 -0.06 -15.66
N LEU A 277 -3.27 1.21 -16.04
CA LEU A 277 -4.49 1.97 -15.78
C LEU A 277 -5.68 1.30 -16.45
N GLY A 278 -6.82 1.28 -15.76
CA GLY A 278 -8.03 0.66 -16.30
C GLY A 278 -7.87 -0.81 -16.71
N GLY A 279 -7.04 -1.58 -16.00
CA GLY A 279 -6.83 -3.00 -16.22
C GLY A 279 -5.94 -3.36 -17.40
N ARG A 280 -5.28 -2.38 -18.02
CA ARG A 280 -4.33 -2.69 -19.09
C ARG A 280 -3.22 -3.59 -18.55
N GLU A 281 -2.93 -4.67 -19.26
CA GLU A 281 -1.87 -5.59 -18.86
C GLU A 281 -0.50 -4.94 -19.04
N ILE A 282 0.41 -5.19 -18.09
CA ILE A 282 1.83 -4.90 -18.24
C ILE A 282 2.56 -6.22 -18.51
N THR A 283 3.29 -6.25 -19.60
CA THR A 283 4.01 -7.44 -20.05
C THR A 283 5.37 -7.58 -19.34
N PRO A 284 5.91 -8.79 -19.21
CA PRO A 284 7.28 -8.99 -18.72
C PRO A 284 8.33 -8.18 -19.49
N GLY A 285 8.14 -8.01 -20.81
CA GLY A 285 9.05 -7.22 -21.66
C GLY A 285 9.04 -5.73 -21.31
N GLU A 286 7.89 -5.16 -20.99
CA GLU A 286 7.80 -3.76 -20.54
C GLU A 286 8.43 -3.57 -19.16
N VAL A 287 8.28 -4.55 -18.26
CA VAL A 287 8.97 -4.52 -16.95
C VAL A 287 10.49 -4.63 -17.14
N GLU A 288 10.95 -5.46 -18.07
CA GLU A 288 12.37 -5.60 -18.42
C GLU A 288 12.93 -4.31 -19.02
N GLU A 289 12.19 -3.62 -19.88
CA GLU A 289 12.55 -2.30 -20.39
C GLU A 289 12.79 -1.31 -19.24
N LEU A 290 11.90 -1.29 -18.24
CA LEU A 290 12.03 -0.41 -17.08
C LEU A 290 13.27 -0.72 -16.24
N PHE A 291 13.56 -2.00 -16.00
CA PHE A 291 14.81 -2.39 -15.35
C PHE A 291 16.03 -1.93 -16.15
N ASN A 292 16.01 -2.09 -17.47
CA ASN A 292 17.09 -1.64 -18.35
C ASN A 292 17.30 -0.12 -18.31
N LEU A 293 16.21 0.66 -18.25
CA LEU A 293 16.28 2.11 -18.04
C LEU A 293 16.90 2.44 -16.67
N GLY A 294 16.51 1.72 -15.62
CA GLY A 294 17.13 1.84 -14.29
C GLY A 294 18.62 1.48 -14.30
N LEU A 295 19.02 0.41 -14.99
CA LEU A 295 20.42 -0.02 -15.11
C LEU A 295 21.27 1.00 -15.86
N LYS A 296 20.72 1.57 -16.93
CA LYS A 296 21.34 2.68 -17.65
C LYS A 296 21.51 3.91 -16.74
N ALA A 297 20.50 4.24 -15.95
CA ALA A 297 20.56 5.34 -14.98
C ALA A 297 21.59 5.08 -13.87
N ALA A 298 21.69 3.86 -13.35
CA ALA A 298 22.68 3.47 -12.35
C ALA A 298 24.13 3.60 -12.88
N ARG A 299 24.35 3.32 -14.18
CA ARG A 299 25.67 3.46 -14.83
C ARG A 299 26.02 4.91 -15.15
N THR A 300 25.05 5.73 -15.53
CA THR A 300 25.28 7.10 -16.04
C THR A 300 25.02 8.20 -15.02
N GLY A 301 24.31 7.90 -13.94
CA GLY A 301 23.83 8.86 -12.96
C GLY A 301 22.71 9.78 -13.49
N LYS A 302 22.16 9.51 -14.68
CA LYS A 302 21.16 10.37 -15.34
C LYS A 302 19.97 9.58 -15.84
N LEU A 303 18.80 10.20 -15.75
CA LEU A 303 17.55 9.75 -16.35
C LEU A 303 17.27 10.57 -17.60
N GLU A 304 16.99 9.88 -18.72
CA GLU A 304 16.57 10.53 -19.97
C GLU A 304 15.13 11.04 -19.85
N GLU A 305 14.29 10.30 -19.12
CA GLU A 305 12.91 10.63 -18.80
C GLU A 305 12.66 10.33 -17.33
N LYS A 306 11.91 11.20 -16.63
CA LYS A 306 11.59 11.02 -15.20
C LYS A 306 10.24 10.36 -14.96
N ILE A 307 9.31 10.49 -15.91
CA ILE A 307 7.97 9.91 -15.86
C ILE A 307 7.71 9.27 -17.22
N LYS A 308 7.40 7.98 -17.24
CA LYS A 308 7.09 7.23 -18.46
C LYS A 308 5.71 6.62 -18.34
N PHE A 309 4.86 6.83 -19.34
CA PHE A 309 3.60 6.09 -19.48
C PHE A 309 3.88 4.76 -20.19
N VAL A 310 3.77 3.66 -19.45
CA VAL A 310 4.16 2.34 -19.92
C VAL A 310 3.02 1.70 -20.70
N GLY A 311 3.33 1.26 -21.92
CA GLY A 311 2.40 0.55 -22.79
C GLY A 311 1.37 1.43 -23.50
N VAL A 312 1.39 2.76 -23.38
CA VAL A 312 0.48 3.63 -24.16
C VAL A 312 0.80 3.50 -25.66
N ARG A 313 -0.24 3.51 -26.51
CA ARG A 313 -0.09 3.51 -27.98
C ARG A 313 -0.15 4.95 -28.44
N GLU A 314 0.89 5.41 -29.13
CA GLU A 314 0.98 6.73 -29.74
C GLU A 314 0.69 6.66 -31.25
#